data_AF-A0A093ZS67-F1
#
_entry.id   AF-A0A093ZS67-F1
#
_cell.length_a   1.000
_cell.length_b   1.000
_cell.length_c   1.000
_cell.angle_alpha   90.00
_cell.angle_beta   90.00
_cell.angle_gamma   90.00
#
_symmetry.space_group_name_H-M   'P 1'
#
loop_
_entity.id
_entity.type
_entity.pdbx_description
1 polymer ?
#
loop_
_entity_poly.entity_id
_entity_poly.type
_entity_poly.pdbx_seq_one_letter_code
_entity_poly.pdbx_strand_id
1 'polypeptide(L)'
;MEGAPEITDDDILRAVHTLTPLGSSYSTPKIGSKQYIRSVPKELNTDQSDVLKTAQIMGYVTLSTLVLNLKWSKARAKTAIDDLVAESMLWVDTQCEEWEYWSPGFVLDGVD
;
A
#
# COMPACT_ATOMS: atom_id res chain seq x y z
N MET A 1 0.08 24.87 -30.93
CA MET A 1 -0.49 23.65 -30.34
C MET A 1 -0.76 24.01 -28.90
N GLU A 2 -2.01 24.28 -28.53
CA GLU A 2 -2.35 24.44 -27.11
C GLU A 2 -2.08 23.10 -26.43
N GLY A 3 -1.15 23.08 -25.48
CA GLY A 3 -0.88 21.90 -24.67
C GLY A 3 -2.10 21.53 -23.85
N ALA A 4 -2.22 20.25 -23.48
CA ALA A 4 -3.25 19.84 -22.52
C ALA A 4 -3.08 20.66 -21.22
N PRO A 5 -4.18 21.07 -20.58
CA PRO A 5 -4.11 21.76 -19.29
C PRO A 5 -3.40 20.89 -18.25
N GLU A 6 -2.74 21.54 -17.30
CA GLU A 6 -2.11 20.88 -16.16
C GLU A 6 -3.16 20.08 -15.37
N ILE A 7 -2.83 18.84 -15.04
CA ILE A 7 -3.73 17.93 -14.28
C ILE A 7 -3.35 18.02 -12.81
N THR A 8 -4.32 18.31 -11.96
CA THR A 8 -4.13 18.42 -10.50
C THR A 8 -4.58 17.15 -9.77
N ASP A 9 -4.19 17.00 -8.50
CA ASP A 9 -4.67 15.92 -7.64
C ASP A 9 -6.20 15.89 -7.51
N ASP A 10 -6.83 17.07 -7.47
CA ASP A 10 -8.29 17.20 -7.42
C ASP A 10 -8.96 16.68 -8.71
N ASP A 11 -8.33 16.88 -9.87
CA ASP A 11 -8.81 16.30 -11.13
C ASP A 11 -8.78 14.77 -11.08
N ILE A 12 -7.72 14.17 -10.51
CA ILE A 12 -7.60 12.72 -10.35
C ILE A 12 -8.68 12.19 -9.40
N LEU A 13 -8.86 12.81 -8.23
CA LEU A 13 -9.85 12.39 -7.24
C LEU A 13 -11.29 12.50 -7.79
N ARG A 14 -11.61 13.59 -8.49
CA ARG A 14 -12.90 13.74 -9.17
C ARG A 14 -13.09 12.69 -10.27
N ALA A 15 -12.07 12.41 -11.07
CA ALA A 15 -12.13 11.39 -12.10
C ALA A 15 -12.39 9.99 -11.52
N VAL A 16 -11.78 9.64 -10.39
CA VAL A 16 -12.09 8.38 -9.70
C VAL A 16 -13.53 8.40 -9.18
N HIS A 17 -14.01 9.52 -8.61
CA HIS A 17 -15.36 9.63 -8.10
C HIS A 17 -16.45 9.47 -9.18
N THR A 18 -16.22 9.95 -10.41
CA THR A 18 -17.19 9.81 -11.51
C THR A 18 -17.41 8.36 -11.95
N LEU A 19 -16.50 7.43 -11.59
CA LEU A 19 -16.67 6.01 -11.87
C LEU A 19 -17.73 5.34 -10.98
N THR A 20 -18.08 5.93 -9.83
CA THR A 20 -19.01 5.37 -8.83
C THR A 20 -20.29 4.74 -9.42
N PRO A 21 -21.01 5.36 -10.38
CA PRO A 21 -22.25 4.81 -10.94
C PRO A 21 -22.08 3.50 -11.71
N LEU A 22 -20.87 3.15 -12.14
CA LEU A 22 -20.57 1.91 -12.87
C LEU A 22 -20.54 0.67 -11.94
N GLY A 23 -20.95 0.81 -10.67
CA GLY A 23 -20.69 -0.19 -9.63
C GLY A 23 -19.19 -0.32 -9.34
N SER A 24 -18.44 0.73 -9.67
CA SER A 24 -16.99 0.67 -9.74
C SER A 24 -16.40 0.43 -8.36
N SER A 25 -15.52 -0.55 -8.28
CA SER A 25 -14.78 -0.86 -7.06
C SER A 25 -13.69 0.17 -6.75
N TYR A 26 -13.53 1.14 -7.65
CA TYR A 26 -12.59 2.22 -7.52
C TYR A 26 -12.98 3.10 -6.34
N SER A 27 -12.02 3.35 -5.49
CA SER A 27 -12.19 4.21 -4.33
C SER A 27 -10.86 4.82 -3.96
N THR A 28 -10.92 5.81 -3.07
CA THR A 28 -9.74 6.52 -2.61
C THR A 28 -9.57 6.28 -1.10
N PRO A 29 -9.15 5.08 -0.66
CA PRO A 29 -8.92 4.83 0.76
C PRO A 29 -7.64 5.53 1.23
N LYS A 30 -7.67 6.03 2.46
CA LYS A 30 -6.49 6.54 3.15
C LYS A 30 -5.89 5.44 4.01
N ILE A 31 -4.62 5.10 3.77
CA ILE A 31 -3.89 4.11 4.55
C ILE A 31 -2.71 4.84 5.19
N GLY A 32 -2.76 5.02 6.51
CA GLY A 32 -1.74 5.80 7.23
C GLY A 32 -1.80 7.27 6.83
N SER A 33 -0.66 7.83 6.43
CA SER A 33 -0.60 9.22 5.97
C SER A 33 -0.93 9.38 4.48
N LYS A 34 -0.88 8.29 3.69
CA LYS A 34 -1.01 8.34 2.23
C LYS A 34 -2.43 8.06 1.72
N GLN A 35 -2.78 8.78 0.66
CA GLN A 35 -4.00 8.58 -0.12
C GLN A 35 -3.72 7.56 -1.24
N TYR A 36 -4.53 6.51 -1.33
CA TYR A 36 -4.39 5.49 -2.37
C TYR A 36 -5.55 5.57 -3.36
N ILE A 37 -5.34 5.04 -4.56
CA ILE A 37 -6.41 4.69 -5.50
C ILE A 37 -6.53 3.17 -5.48
N ARG A 38 -7.69 2.67 -5.07
CA ARG A 38 -8.02 1.26 -5.21
C ARG A 38 -8.53 1.03 -6.63
N SER A 39 -7.95 0.08 -7.35
CA SER A 39 -8.38 -0.29 -8.71
C SER A 39 -9.01 -1.68 -8.81
N VAL A 40 -8.87 -2.50 -7.77
CA VAL A 40 -9.41 -3.87 -7.70
C VAL A 40 -10.43 -3.94 -6.55
N PRO A 41 -11.59 -4.62 -6.72
CA PRO A 41 -12.58 -4.86 -5.66
C PRO A 41 -12.01 -5.73 -4.54
N LYS A 42 -11.19 -5.13 -3.69
CA LYS A 42 -10.64 -5.76 -2.52
C LYS A 42 -10.56 -4.77 -1.37
N GLU A 43 -11.00 -5.22 -0.21
CA GLU A 43 -10.84 -4.46 1.02
C GLU A 43 -9.65 -5.03 1.77
N LEU A 44 -8.75 -4.13 2.17
CA LEU A 44 -7.68 -4.49 3.08
C LEU A 44 -8.29 -4.64 4.45
N ASN A 45 -7.98 -5.75 5.12
CA ASN A 45 -8.33 -5.88 6.53
C ASN A 45 -7.43 -4.98 7.39
N THR A 46 -7.72 -4.90 8.69
CA THR A 46 -6.96 -4.08 9.64
C THR A 46 -5.48 -4.46 9.67
N ASP A 47 -5.17 -5.75 9.66
CA ASP A 47 -3.79 -6.24 9.75
C ASP A 47 -2.99 -5.86 8.51
N GLN A 48 -3.55 -6.10 7.32
CA GLN A 48 -2.97 -5.71 6.04
C GLN A 48 -2.73 -4.19 5.97
N SER A 49 -3.72 -3.42 6.42
CA SER A 49 -3.62 -1.96 6.49
C SER A 49 -2.51 -1.52 7.43
N ASP A 50 -2.37 -2.14 8.61
CA ASP A 50 -1.34 -1.79 9.60
C ASP A 50 0.08 -2.16 9.16
N VAL A 51 0.23 -3.27 8.42
CA VAL A 51 1.51 -3.62 7.78
C VAL A 51 1.90 -2.56 6.74
N LEU A 52 0.99 -2.19 5.84
CA LEU A 52 1.26 -1.15 4.82
C LEU A 52 1.53 0.22 5.45
N LYS A 53 0.85 0.57 6.55
CA LYS A 53 1.16 1.78 7.34
C LYS A 53 2.59 1.73 7.90
N THR A 54 3.01 0.58 8.43
CA THR A 54 4.35 0.41 9.00
C THR A 54 5.42 0.54 7.90
N ALA A 55 5.16 -0.03 6.73
CA ALA A 55 6.05 0.07 5.57
C ALA A 55 6.23 1.51 5.05
N GLN A 56 5.33 2.45 5.35
CA GLN A 56 5.47 3.85 4.90
C GLN A 56 6.65 4.58 5.54
N ILE A 57 7.19 4.09 6.66
CA ILE A 57 8.27 4.76 7.39
C ILE A 57 9.63 4.46 6.74
N MET A 58 9.93 3.18 6.52
CA MET A 58 11.23 2.72 6.01
C MET A 58 11.18 2.20 4.58
N GLY A 59 9.99 2.09 3.99
CA GLY A 59 9.74 1.48 2.69
C GLY A 59 9.41 -0.01 2.74
N TYR A 60 9.82 -0.69 3.80
CA TYR A 60 9.61 -2.12 3.99
C TYR A 60 9.25 -2.45 5.44
N VAL A 61 8.87 -3.70 5.65
CA VAL A 61 8.73 -4.30 6.98
C VAL A 61 9.55 -5.57 7.06
N THR A 62 9.94 -5.94 8.27
CA THR A 62 10.42 -7.30 8.59
C THR A 62 9.49 -7.96 9.60
N LEU A 63 9.61 -9.28 9.76
CA LEU A 63 8.82 -10.01 10.76
C LEU A 63 9.07 -9.45 12.17
N SER A 64 10.33 -9.16 12.49
CA SER A 64 10.72 -8.57 13.77
C SER A 64 10.12 -7.18 13.99
N THR A 65 10.08 -6.33 12.95
CA THR A 65 9.45 -5.00 13.09
C THR A 65 7.97 -5.09 13.44
N LEU A 66 7.21 -6.03 12.83
CA LEU A 66 5.79 -6.19 13.13
C LEU A 66 5.56 -6.73 14.55
N VAL A 67 6.36 -7.72 14.96
CA VAL A 67 6.29 -8.29 16.31
C VAL A 67 6.62 -7.24 17.37
N LEU A 68 7.69 -6.46 17.18
CA LEU A 68 8.15 -5.49 18.18
C LEU A 68 7.31 -4.21 18.21
N ASN A 69 6.94 -3.67 17.05
CA ASN A 69 6.25 -2.38 16.97
C ASN A 69 4.74 -2.54 17.18
N LEU A 70 4.11 -3.56 16.59
CA LEU A 70 2.67 -3.78 16.70
C LEU A 70 2.29 -4.71 17.87
N LYS A 71 3.28 -5.27 18.57
CA LYS A 71 3.09 -6.26 19.66
C LYS A 71 2.33 -7.50 19.21
N TRP A 72 2.52 -7.90 17.97
CA TRP A 72 1.86 -9.07 17.39
C TRP A 72 2.61 -10.37 17.70
N SER A 73 1.88 -11.48 17.68
CA SER A 73 2.52 -12.80 17.66
C SER A 73 3.24 -13.02 16.33
N LYS A 74 4.30 -13.83 16.36
CA LYS A 74 5.05 -14.21 15.14
C LYS A 74 4.15 -14.84 14.08
N ALA A 75 3.17 -15.66 14.50
CA ALA A 75 2.22 -16.29 13.60
C ALA A 75 1.32 -15.25 12.89
N ARG A 76 0.75 -14.30 13.65
CA ARG A 76 -0.09 -13.23 13.09
C ARG A 76 0.69 -12.36 12.09
N ALA A 77 1.89 -11.93 12.49
CA ALA A 77 2.75 -11.12 11.63
C ALA A 77 3.12 -11.85 10.34
N LYS A 78 3.45 -13.15 10.43
CA LYS A 78 3.76 -13.95 9.24
C LYS A 78 2.54 -14.10 8.32
N THR A 79 1.36 -14.41 8.85
CA THR A 79 0.13 -14.51 8.05
C THR A 79 -0.17 -13.21 7.32
N ALA A 80 -0.10 -12.07 7.99
CA ALA A 80 -0.35 -10.76 7.36
C ALA A 80 0.65 -10.44 6.24
N ILE A 81 1.93 -10.79 6.44
CA ILE A 81 2.96 -10.64 5.40
C ILE A 81 2.68 -11.58 4.23
N ASP A 82 2.44 -12.86 4.49
CA ASP A 82 2.18 -13.88 3.46
C ASP A 82 0.96 -13.49 2.60
N ASP A 83 -0.12 -13.01 3.23
CA ASP A 83 -1.32 -12.54 2.54
C ASP A 83 -0.99 -11.35 1.60
N LEU A 84 -0.25 -10.35 2.09
CA LEU A 84 0.13 -9.19 1.28
C LEU A 84 1.09 -9.53 0.14
N VAL A 85 1.99 -10.50 0.33
CA VAL A 85 2.87 -11.01 -0.74
C VAL A 85 2.06 -11.77 -1.78
N ALA A 86 1.14 -12.65 -1.36
CA ALA A 86 0.26 -13.38 -2.27
C ALA A 86 -0.63 -12.44 -3.11
N GLU A 87 -0.92 -11.26 -2.58
CA GLU A 87 -1.69 -10.19 -3.22
C GLU A 87 -0.84 -9.23 -4.05
N SER A 88 0.47 -9.45 -4.15
CA SER A 88 1.43 -8.57 -4.84
C SER A 88 1.49 -7.14 -4.27
N MET A 89 1.06 -6.95 -3.01
CA MET A 89 1.10 -5.67 -2.31
C MET A 89 2.44 -5.43 -1.59
N LEU A 90 3.21 -6.49 -1.37
CA LEU A 90 4.59 -6.43 -0.89
C LEU A 90 5.51 -7.27 -1.78
N TRP A 91 6.73 -6.79 -1.98
CA TRP A 91 7.80 -7.51 -2.70
C TRP A 91 8.79 -8.10 -1.70
N VAL A 92 9.28 -9.30 -1.97
CA VAL A 92 10.20 -10.01 -1.08
C VAL A 92 11.63 -9.67 -1.47
N ASP A 93 12.44 -9.25 -0.50
CA ASP A 93 13.89 -9.19 -0.59
C ASP A 93 14.52 -10.14 0.44
N THR A 94 15.28 -11.13 -0.05
CA THR A 94 15.96 -12.13 0.75
C THR A 94 17.47 -11.92 0.81
N GLN A 95 17.99 -10.78 0.34
CA GLN A 95 19.42 -10.48 0.27
C GLN A 95 19.95 -9.81 1.55
N CYS A 96 19.05 -9.52 2.49
CA CYS A 96 19.33 -8.91 3.80
C CYS A 96 19.47 -9.98 4.92
N GLU A 97 19.96 -9.58 6.10
CA GLU A 97 20.11 -10.48 7.25
C GLU A 97 18.77 -11.07 7.71
N GLU A 98 17.74 -10.23 7.80
CA GLU A 98 16.34 -10.63 7.91
C GLU A 98 15.65 -10.34 6.58
N TRP A 99 14.69 -11.18 6.19
CA TRP A 99 13.89 -10.91 4.99
C TRP A 99 13.13 -9.60 5.13
N GLU A 100 13.23 -8.77 4.10
CA GLU A 100 12.56 -7.49 4.00
C GLU A 100 11.39 -7.61 3.02
N TYR A 101 10.25 -7.02 3.38
CA TYR A 101 9.04 -7.02 2.57
C TYR A 101 8.70 -5.59 2.20
N TRP A 102 9.00 -5.24 0.95
CA TRP A 102 9.01 -3.88 0.43
C TRP A 102 7.65 -3.46 -0.13
N SER A 103 7.21 -2.25 0.22
CA SER A 103 6.06 -1.60 -0.40
C SER A 103 6.47 -1.01 -1.75
N PRO A 104 5.88 -1.44 -2.88
CA PRO A 104 6.24 -0.92 -4.20
C PRO A 104 6.08 0.60 -4.33
N GLY A 105 5.11 1.17 -3.60
CA GLY A 105 4.87 2.61 -3.59
C GLY A 105 6.05 3.43 -3.05
N PHE A 106 6.86 2.87 -2.16
CA PHE A 106 8.03 3.56 -1.61
C PHE A 106 9.16 3.69 -2.64
N VAL A 107 9.30 2.70 -3.53
CA VAL A 107 10.33 2.72 -4.60
C VAL A 107 10.08 3.90 -5.55
N LEU A 108 8.81 4.26 -5.77
CA LEU A 108 8.42 5.37 -6.63
C LEU A 108 8.63 6.74 -5.98
N ASP A 109 8.60 6.85 -4.65
CA ASP A 109 8.83 8.11 -3.95
C ASP A 109 10.30 8.58 -4.04
N GLY A 110 11.23 7.69 -4.38
CA GLY A 110 12.67 7.99 -4.50
C GLY A 110 13.13 8.33 -5.93
N VAL A 111 12.21 8.39 -6.89
CA VAL A 111 12.48 8.72 -8.29
C VAL A 111 11.92 10.11 -8.58
N ASP A 112 12.64 11.14 -8.13
CA ASP A 112 12.51 12.52 -8.65
C ASP A 112 13.48 12.74 -9.83
#